data_AF-A0A976DP93-F1
#
_entry.id   AF-A0A976DP93-F1
#
_cell.length_a   1.000
_cell.length_b   1.000
_cell.length_c   1.000
_cell.angle_alpha   90.00
_cell.angle_beta   90.00
_cell.angle_gamma   90.00
#
_symmetry.space_group_name_H-M   'P 1'
#
loop_
_entity.id
_entity.type
_entity.pdbx_description
1 polymer ?
#
loop_
_entity_poly.entity_id
_entity_poly.type
_entity_poly.pdbx_seq_one_letter_code
_entity_poly.pdbx_strand_id
1 'polypeptide(L)' 'MIKFMPLILAVVYAFLMLRFSMWRTKRMLDAQSKPLTDPSITRLADQMAAAMDLPEIKVHVFEVEPV' A
#
# COMPACT_ATOMS: atom_id res chain seq x y z
N MET A 1 26.06 -11.96 29.52
CA MET A 1 24.74 -11.49 29.02
C MET A 1 24.75 -11.31 27.49
N ILE A 2 25.22 -12.31 26.75
CA ILE A 2 25.33 -12.29 25.26
C ILE A 2 24.49 -13.41 24.61
N LYS A 3 23.93 -14.32 25.41
CA LYS A 3 23.17 -15.48 24.92
C LYS A 3 21.98 -15.11 24.03
N PHE A 4 21.32 -13.96 24.28
CA PHE A 4 20.19 -13.49 23.48
C PHE A 4 20.58 -12.56 22.33
N MET A 5 21.85 -12.14 22.24
CA MET A 5 22.34 -11.25 21.19
C MET A 5 22.04 -11.78 19.77
N PRO A 6 22.27 -13.08 19.46
CA PRO A 6 21.97 -13.62 18.13
C PRO A 6 20.48 -13.55 17.78
N LEU A 7 19.62 -13.80 18.76
CA LEU A 7 18.17 -13.73 18.57
C LEU A 7 17.69 -12.29 18.36
N ILE A 8 18.19 -11.34 19.16
CA ILE A 8 17.86 -9.93 19.02
C ILE A 8 18.31 -9.41 17.65
N LEU A 9 19.53 -9.76 17.21
CA LEU A 9 20.03 -9.37 15.90
C LEU A 9 19.17 -9.92 14.75
N ALA A 10 18.74 -11.18 14.84
CA ALA A 10 17.85 -11.76 13.83
C ALA A 10 16.49 -11.03 13.76
N VAL A 11 15.91 -10.70 14.91
CA VAL A 11 14.63 -9.95 14.97
C VAL A 11 14.79 -8.53 14.44
N VAL A 12 15.86 -7.83 14.81
CA VAL A 12 16.15 -6.48 14.30
C VAL A 12 16.36 -6.52 12.79
N TYR A 13 17.11 -7.49 12.27
CA TYR A 13 17.32 -7.65 10.84
C TYR A 13 16.01 -7.90 10.10
N ALA A 14 15.17 -8.81 10.59
CA ALA A 14 13.85 -9.07 10.00
C ALA A 14 12.97 -7.82 10.02
N PHE A 15 12.95 -7.09 11.14
CA PHE A 15 12.19 -5.84 11.26
C PHE A 15 12.67 -4.77 10.27
N LEU A 16 13.99 -4.58 10.15
CA LEU A 16 14.58 -3.65 9.20
C LEU A 16 14.20 -4.04 7.77
N MET A 17 14.34 -5.32 7.40
CA MET A 17 13.99 -5.79 6.06
C MET A 17 12.51 -5.51 5.73
N LEU A 18 11.60 -5.84 6.65
CA LEU A 18 10.17 -5.57 6.47
C LEU A 18 9.91 -4.07 6.35
N ARG A 19 10.55 -3.25 7.20
CA ARG A 19 10.38 -1.80 7.17
C ARG A 19 10.86 -1.20 5.85
N PHE A 20 12.01 -1.64 5.35
CA PHE A 20 12.54 -1.22 4.05
C PHE A 20 11.65 -1.65 2.90
N SER A 21 11.17 -2.89 2.91
CA SER A 21 10.27 -3.42 1.89
C SER A 21 8.99 -2.58 1.80
N MET A 22 8.32 -2.36 2.94
CA MET A 22 7.11 -1.53 3.00
C MET A 22 7.38 -0.09 2.54
N TRP A 23 8.51 0.49 2.95
CA TRP A 23 8.86 1.86 2.55
C TRP A 23 9.08 1.98 1.05
N ARG A 24 9.80 1.04 0.43
CA ARG A 24 10.00 1.00 -1.02
C ARG A 24 8.69 0.84 -1.76
N THR A 25 7.84 -0.11 -1.35
CA THR A 25 6.54 -0.34 -1.99
C THR A 25 5.63 0.86 -1.86
N LYS A 26 5.54 1.46 -0.66
CA LYS A 26 4.77 2.68 -0.45
C LYS A 26 5.26 3.81 -1.36
N ARG A 27 6.57 4.06 -1.39
CA ARG A 27 7.15 5.11 -2.25
C ARG A 27 6.90 4.84 -3.74
N MET A 28 6.95 3.58 -4.17
CA MET A 28 6.65 3.20 -5.55
C MET A 28 5.18 3.45 -5.90
N LEU A 29 4.26 3.05 -5.02
CA LEU A 29 2.83 3.30 -5.17
C LEU A 29 2.53 4.79 -5.18
N ASP A 30 3.09 5.56 -4.24
CA ASP A 30 2.88 7.01 -4.17
C ASP A 30 3.38 7.74 -5.44
N ALA A 31 4.44 7.23 -6.07
CA ALA A 31 5.03 7.85 -7.26
C ALA A 31 4.33 7.48 -8.57
N GLN A 32 3.74 6.28 -8.65
CA GLN A 32 3.17 5.74 -9.89
C GLN A 32 1.65 5.67 -9.88
N SER A 33 1.00 5.77 -8.70
CA SER A 33 -0.45 5.74 -8.61
C SER A 33 -1.03 7.11 -8.93
N LYS A 34 -2.05 7.16 -9.79
CA LYS A 34 -2.77 8.37 -10.14
C LYS A 34 -4.23 8.26 -9.70
N PRO A 35 -4.92 9.37 -9.38
CA PRO A 35 -6.35 9.33 -9.12
C PRO A 35 -7.10 8.75 -10.31
N LEU A 36 -8.07 7.87 -10.03
CA LEU A 36 -8.91 7.30 -11.08
C LEU A 36 -9.87 8.37 -11.62
N THR A 37 -9.81 8.61 -12.92
CA THR A 37 -10.65 9.61 -13.60
C THR A 37 -11.75 8.99 -14.47
N ASP A 38 -11.77 7.67 -14.65
CA ASP A 38 -12.77 6.97 -15.45
C ASP A 38 -14.16 7.04 -14.79
N PRO A 39 -15.15 7.71 -15.41
CA PRO A 39 -16.48 7.89 -14.84
C PRO A 39 -17.26 6.60 -14.60
N SER A 40 -16.96 5.52 -15.33
CA SER A 40 -17.68 4.26 -15.20
C SER A 40 -17.30 3.53 -13.91
N ILE A 41 -16.02 3.56 -13.56
CA ILE A 41 -15.47 2.87 -12.40
C ILE A 41 -15.64 3.72 -11.13
N THR A 42 -15.53 5.05 -11.22
CA THR A 42 -15.78 5.93 -10.06
C THR A 42 -17.24 5.82 -9.59
N ARG A 43 -18.21 5.72 -10.51
CA ARG A 43 -19.61 5.46 -10.15
C ARG A 43 -19.85 4.16 -9.40
N LEU A 44 -19.02 3.15 -9.61
CA LEU A 44 -19.09 1.90 -8.84
C LEU A 44 -18.55 2.11 -7.42
N ALA A 45 -17.43 2.84 -7.30
CA ALA A 45 -16.87 3.21 -6.00
C ALA A 45 -17.84 4.08 -5.19
N ASP A 46 -18.55 5.01 -5.83
CA ASP A 46 -19.57 5.85 -5.18
C ASP A 46 -20.75 5.02 -4.66
N GLN A 47 -21.22 4.03 -5.43
CA GLN A 47 -22.27 3.11 -4.99
C GLN A 47 -21.83 2.28 -3.78
N MET A 48 -20.57 1.82 -3.76
CA MET A 48 -20.01 1.13 -2.59
C MET A 48 -19.88 2.06 -1.38
N ALA A 49 -19.44 3.30 -1.58
CA ALA A 49 -19.33 4.31 -0.52
C ALA A 49 -20.70 4.56 0.13
N ALA A 50 -21.74 4.73 -0.68
CA ALA A 50 -23.12 4.90 -0.22
C ALA A 50 -23.62 3.67 0.56
N ALA A 51 -23.30 2.46 0.10
CA ALA A 51 -23.70 1.22 0.78
C ALA A 51 -23.00 1.03 2.13
N MET A 52 -21.80 1.60 2.30
CA MET A 52 -21.01 1.52 3.53
C MET A 52 -21.17 2.74 4.45
N ASP A 53 -22.03 3.70 4.08
CA ASP A 53 -22.19 4.99 4.78
C ASP A 53 -20.87 5.76 4.93
N LEU A 54 -20.03 5.73 3.88
CA LEU A 54 -18.76 6.43 3.81
C LEU A 54 -18.88 7.68 2.92
N PRO A 55 -18.23 8.81 3.28
CA PRO A 55 -18.35 10.06 2.52
C PRO A 55 -17.72 9.98 1.12
N GLU A 56 -16.60 9.27 0.97
CA GLU A 56 -15.90 9.11 -0.32
C GLU A 56 -14.92 7.93 -0.25
N ILE A 57 -14.83 7.13 -1.32
CA ILE A 57 -13.78 6.12 -1.49
C ILE A 57 -12.73 6.65 -2.47
N LYS A 58 -11.53 6.99 -1.97
CA LYS A 58 -10.42 7.47 -2.81
C LYS A 58 -9.77 6.35 -3.59
N VAL A 59 -10.06 6.25 -4.88
CA VAL A 59 -9.49 5.24 -5.77
C VAL A 59 -8.29 5.79 -6.53
N HIS A 60 -7.17 5.07 -6.46
CA HIS A 60 -5.97 5.35 -7.25
C HIS A 60 -5.65 4.14 -8.13
N VAL A 61 -5.15 4.41 -9.34
CA VAL A 61 -4.75 3.39 -10.33
C VAL A 61 -3.24 3.36 -10.46
N PHE A 62 -2.67 2.16 -10.46
CA PHE A 62 -1.26 1.89 -10.73
C PHE A 62 -1.16 1.30 -12.14
N GLU A 63 -0.57 2.05 -13.07
CA GLU A 63 -0.42 1.64 -14.47
C GLU A 63 0.79 0.71 -14.62
N VAL A 64 0.58 -0.49 -15.16
CA VAL A 64 1.65 -1.46 -15.46
C VAL A 64 1.79 -1.57 -16.98
N GLU A 65 3.03 -1.55 -17.48
CA GLU A 65 3.27 -1.77 -18.90
C GLU A 65 2.81 -3.18 -19.30
N PRO A 66 2.06 -3.33 -20.41
CA PRO A 66 1.63 -4.64 -20.90
C PRO A 66 2.85 -5.46 -21.34
N VAL A 67 2.89 -6.73 -20.94
CA VAL A 67 3.91 -7.73 -21.31
C VAL A 67 3.58 -8.45 -22.62
#